data_AF-A0A849QCJ3-F1
#
_entry.id   AF-A0A849QCJ3-F1
#
_cell.length_a   1.000
_cell.length_b   1.000
_cell.length_c   1.000
_cell.angle_alpha   90.00
_cell.angle_beta   90.00
_cell.angle_gamma   90.00
#
_symmetry.space_group_name_H-M   'P 1'
#
loop_
_entity.id
_entity.type
_entity.pdbx_description
1 polymer ?
#
loop_
_entity_poly.entity_id
_entity_poly.type
_entity_poly.pdbx_seq_one_letter_code
_entity_poly.pdbx_strand_id
1 'polypeptide(L)'
;MSSQRTWKLKFQDGTVREFIDIRRKVGNQIIRAYLLEPILKSQRVTRTEISLRGPKDEWMDFAKFLILRVTEGETEFGILAETGVYENLRIVGTDSEDIAQESPSEITQTFTEALKDPQGCGAVVVLSTDSKLKSE
;
A
#
# COMPACT_ATOMS: atom_id res chain seq x y z
N MET A 1 8.31 -23.78 -11.76
CA MET A 1 8.32 -22.73 -10.72
C MET A 1 7.57 -21.54 -11.29
N SER A 2 6.35 -21.26 -10.85
CA SER A 2 5.70 -20.01 -11.25
C SER A 2 6.42 -18.90 -10.50
N SER A 3 7.14 -18.03 -11.21
CA SER A 3 7.66 -16.78 -10.64
C SER A 3 6.50 -16.07 -9.95
N GLN A 4 6.55 -15.97 -8.61
CA GLN A 4 5.57 -15.19 -7.88
C GLN A 4 5.57 -13.79 -8.48
N ARG A 5 4.41 -13.34 -8.90
CA ARG A 5 4.27 -12.04 -9.56
C ARG A 5 4.50 -10.97 -8.51
N THR A 6 5.47 -10.09 -8.72
CA THR A 6 5.81 -9.02 -7.77
C THR A 6 5.69 -7.67 -8.43
N TRP A 7 5.27 -6.68 -7.63
CA TRP A 7 5.43 -5.27 -7.93
C TRP A 7 6.82 -4.84 -7.48
N LYS A 8 7.48 -3.98 -8.24
CA LYS A 8 8.81 -3.45 -7.88
C LYS A 8 8.75 -1.95 -7.74
N LEU A 9 9.15 -1.45 -6.58
CA LEU A 9 9.23 -0.03 -6.29
C LEU A 9 10.69 0.36 -6.20
N LYS A 10 11.11 1.26 -7.07
CA LYS A 10 12.45 1.84 -7.04
C LYS A 10 12.40 3.23 -6.43
N PHE A 11 13.11 3.40 -5.33
CA PHE A 11 13.27 4.67 -4.61
C PHE A 11 14.46 5.47 -5.17
N GLN A 12 14.53 6.77 -4.85
CA GLN A 12 15.61 7.66 -5.32
C GLN A 12 17.01 7.24 -4.88
N ASP A 13 17.13 6.67 -3.68
CA ASP A 13 18.38 6.14 -3.12
C ASP A 13 18.88 4.89 -3.86
N GLY A 14 18.12 4.41 -4.85
CA GLY A 14 18.42 3.21 -5.63
C GLY A 14 17.86 1.94 -4.98
N THR A 15 17.28 2.02 -3.79
CA THR A 15 16.65 0.89 -3.11
C THR A 15 15.49 0.37 -3.94
N VAL A 16 15.43 -0.95 -4.11
CA VAL A 16 14.31 -1.63 -4.75
C VAL A 16 13.58 -2.45 -3.69
N ARG A 17 12.27 -2.23 -3.54
CA ARG A 17 11.40 -3.07 -2.73
C ARG A 17 10.48 -3.87 -3.63
N GLU A 18 10.27 -5.12 -3.26
CA GLU A 18 9.36 -6.02 -3.96
C GLU A 18 8.11 -6.26 -3.11
N PHE A 19 6.94 -6.21 -3.75
CA PHE A 19 5.66 -6.53 -3.11
C PHE A 19 5.03 -7.70 -3.85
N ILE A 20 4.66 -8.74 -3.12
CA ILE A 20 3.93 -9.90 -3.63
C ILE A 20 2.57 -9.45 -4.16
N ASP A 21 2.23 -9.78 -5.41
CA ASP A 21 0.90 -9.49 -5.98
C ASP A 21 -0.16 -10.39 -5.32
N ILE A 22 -1.04 -9.77 -4.53
CA ILE A 22 -2.15 -10.44 -3.83
C ILE A 22 -3.52 -10.07 -4.40
N ARG A 23 -3.59 -9.39 -5.56
CA ARG A 23 -4.88 -8.96 -6.16
C ARG A 23 -5.85 -10.10 -6.39
N ARG A 24 -5.34 -11.26 -6.81
CA ARG A 24 -6.16 -12.47 -7.05
C ARG A 24 -6.69 -13.08 -5.76
N LYS A 25 -5.97 -12.88 -4.65
CA LYS A 25 -6.33 -13.39 -3.33
C LYS A 25 -7.34 -12.46 -2.65
N VAL A 26 -7.04 -11.18 -2.58
CA VAL A 26 -7.91 -10.17 -1.93
C VAL A 26 -9.15 -9.87 -2.77
N GLY A 27 -9.04 -9.96 -4.11
CA GLY A 27 -10.14 -9.73 -5.04
C GLY A 27 -10.33 -8.23 -5.37
N ASN A 28 -11.58 -7.86 -5.66
CA ASN A 28 -11.97 -6.48 -5.96
C ASN A 28 -12.57 -5.79 -4.71
N GLN A 29 -12.05 -6.05 -3.52
CA GLN A 29 -12.52 -5.37 -2.33
C GLN A 29 -12.20 -3.87 -2.43
N ILE A 30 -13.24 -3.07 -2.19
CA ILE A 30 -13.22 -1.63 -2.35
C ILE A 30 -13.17 -1.01 -0.95
N ILE A 31 -12.06 -0.36 -0.62
CA ILE A 31 -11.84 0.28 0.69
C ILE A 31 -12.04 1.78 0.54
N ARG A 32 -12.93 2.37 1.33
CA ARG A 32 -13.33 3.77 1.15
C ARG A 32 -12.16 4.72 1.38
N ALA A 33 -11.94 5.66 0.45
CA ALA A 33 -10.81 6.60 0.55
C ALA A 33 -10.89 7.57 1.73
N TYR A 34 -12.08 7.83 2.31
CA TYR A 34 -12.22 8.65 3.52
C TYR A 34 -11.43 8.07 4.71
N LEU A 35 -11.11 6.78 4.69
CA LEU A 35 -10.30 6.14 5.72
C LEU A 35 -8.86 6.67 5.75
N LEU A 36 -8.43 7.43 4.74
CA LEU A 36 -7.15 8.15 4.78
C LEU A 36 -7.19 9.41 5.66
N GLU A 37 -8.37 9.95 5.99
CA GLU A 37 -8.50 11.19 6.75
C GLU A 37 -7.74 11.19 8.09
N PRO A 38 -7.80 10.14 8.93
CA PRO A 38 -7.06 10.11 10.19
C PRO A 38 -5.54 10.23 9.98
N ILE A 39 -5.00 9.56 8.97
CA ILE A 39 -3.57 9.61 8.62
C ILE A 39 -3.17 11.01 8.15
N LEU A 40 -4.00 11.63 7.32
CA LEU A 40 -3.71 12.96 6.80
C LEU A 40 -3.79 14.03 7.88
N LYS A 41 -4.80 13.97 8.74
CA LYS A 41 -4.96 14.90 9.88
C LYS A 41 -3.83 14.76 10.90
N SER A 42 -3.31 13.55 11.06
CA SER A 42 -2.17 13.28 11.97
C SER A 42 -0.80 13.51 11.32
N GLN A 43 -0.74 14.02 10.09
CA GLN A 43 0.50 14.27 9.33
C GLN A 43 1.41 13.03 9.21
N ARG A 44 0.83 11.82 9.23
CA ARG A 44 1.55 10.54 9.09
C ARG A 44 1.76 10.16 7.64
N VAL A 45 2.27 11.12 6.86
CA VAL A 45 2.50 10.97 5.43
C VAL A 45 3.96 11.22 5.11
N THR A 46 4.57 10.30 4.36
CA THR A 46 5.89 10.46 3.78
C THR A 46 5.76 10.60 2.27
N ARG A 47 6.38 11.62 1.69
CA ARG A 47 6.45 11.81 0.23
C ARG A 47 7.86 11.53 -0.26
N THR A 48 7.99 10.75 -1.32
CA THR A 48 9.28 10.43 -1.94
C THR A 48 9.09 10.06 -3.41
N GLU A 49 10.07 10.32 -4.28
CA GLU A 49 9.93 9.90 -5.68
C GLU A 49 10.09 8.39 -5.79
N ILE A 50 9.07 7.74 -6.38
CA ILE A 50 9.00 6.29 -6.51
C ILE A 50 8.65 5.96 -7.95
N SER A 51 9.44 5.07 -8.56
CA SER A 51 9.08 4.44 -9.83
C SER A 51 8.49 3.06 -9.57
N LEU A 52 7.32 2.76 -10.16
CA LEU A 52 6.63 1.49 -10.00
C LEU A 52 6.75 0.64 -11.27
N ARG A 53 7.10 -0.63 -11.10
CA ARG A 53 6.88 -1.67 -12.12
C ARG A 53 5.82 -2.65 -11.67
N GLY A 54 4.90 -2.92 -12.57
CA GLY A 54 3.85 -3.90 -12.40
C GLY A 54 4.36 -5.34 -12.49
N PRO A 55 3.51 -6.32 -12.20
CA PRO A 55 3.91 -7.72 -12.14
C PRO A 55 4.11 -8.39 -13.50
N LYS A 56 3.96 -7.66 -14.61
CA LYS A 56 4.38 -8.05 -15.95
C LYS A 56 5.58 -7.21 -16.45
N ASP A 57 6.29 -6.56 -15.53
CA ASP A 57 7.44 -5.68 -15.76
C ASP A 57 7.12 -4.42 -16.59
N GLU A 58 5.85 -4.00 -16.59
CA GLU A 58 5.41 -2.73 -17.16
C GLU A 58 5.65 -1.55 -16.21
N TRP A 59 6.15 -0.43 -16.72
CA TRP A 59 6.22 0.80 -15.92
C TRP A 59 4.84 1.37 -15.65
N MET A 60 4.61 1.81 -14.41
CA MET A 60 3.34 2.37 -13.96
C MET A 60 3.54 3.70 -13.24
N ASP A 61 2.53 4.55 -13.34
CA ASP A 61 2.46 5.82 -12.62
C ASP A 61 2.14 5.56 -11.15
N PHE A 62 3.13 5.76 -10.27
CA PHE A 62 2.95 5.59 -8.82
C PHE A 62 2.05 6.67 -8.22
N ALA A 63 1.78 7.79 -8.89
CA ALA A 63 0.86 8.80 -8.36
C ALA A 63 -0.55 8.25 -8.08
N LYS A 64 -0.89 7.10 -8.71
CA LYS A 64 -2.13 6.33 -8.51
C LYS A 64 -2.01 5.22 -7.46
N PHE A 65 -0.95 5.20 -6.67
CA PHE A 65 -0.70 4.20 -5.64
C PHE A 65 -0.27 4.87 -4.33
N LEU A 66 -0.42 4.10 -3.26
CA LEU A 66 0.15 4.41 -1.95
C LEU A 66 0.69 3.14 -1.31
N ILE A 67 1.62 3.30 -0.39
CA ILE A 67 2.01 2.22 0.53
C ILE A 67 1.50 2.60 1.91
N LEU A 68 0.71 1.74 2.53
CA LEU A 68 0.45 1.80 3.96
C LEU A 68 1.53 0.97 4.65
N ARG A 69 2.45 1.64 5.34
CA ARG A 69 3.40 0.98 6.24
C ARG A 69 2.81 0.90 7.63
N VAL A 70 2.95 -0.25 8.26
CA VAL A 70 2.43 -0.56 9.59
C VAL A 70 3.60 -1.05 10.42
N THR A 71 3.66 -0.60 11.68
CA THR A 71 4.68 -1.03 12.64
C THR A 71 3.98 -1.47 13.91
N GLU A 72 3.97 -2.78 14.14
CA GLU A 72 3.34 -3.43 15.29
C GLU A 72 4.41 -4.14 16.11
N GLY A 73 4.85 -3.49 17.21
CA GLY A 73 5.94 -4.00 18.04
C GLY A 73 7.26 -4.04 17.26
N GLU A 74 7.81 -5.24 17.07
CA GLU A 74 9.05 -5.46 16.31
C GLU A 74 8.81 -5.77 14.83
N THR A 75 7.54 -5.89 14.41
CA THR A 75 7.17 -6.23 13.04
C THR A 75 6.87 -4.97 12.23
N GLU A 76 7.51 -4.81 11.08
CA GLU A 76 7.16 -3.79 10.08
C GLU A 76 6.73 -4.49 8.79
N PHE A 77 5.61 -4.05 8.21
CA PHE A 77 5.18 -4.49 6.89
C PHE A 77 4.52 -3.36 6.10
N GLY A 78 4.51 -3.52 4.79
CA GLY A 78 3.92 -2.62 3.83
C GLY A 78 2.79 -3.30 3.05
N ILE A 79 1.71 -2.57 2.84
CA ILE A 79 0.63 -2.92 1.92
C ILE A 79 0.57 -1.88 0.81
N LEU A 80 0.76 -2.33 -0.43
CA LEU A 80 0.60 -1.52 -1.63
C LEU A 80 -0.88 -1.47 -2.03
N ALA A 81 -1.42 -0.27 -2.17
CA ALA A 81 -2.79 -0.04 -2.62
C ALA A 81 -2.84 0.93 -3.80
N GLU A 82 -3.74 0.64 -4.75
CA GLU A 82 -4.08 1.54 -5.85
C GLU A 82 -5.15 2.54 -5.38
N THR A 83 -4.92 3.82 -5.64
CA THR A 83 -5.78 4.95 -5.28
C THR A 83 -6.57 5.41 -6.52
N GLY A 84 -7.88 5.57 -6.40
CA GLY A 84 -8.72 6.13 -7.47
C GLY A 84 -9.63 5.14 -8.19
N VAL A 85 -9.73 3.90 -7.69
CA VAL A 85 -10.72 2.93 -8.17
C VAL A 85 -12.10 3.34 -7.66
N TYR A 86 -12.90 4.04 -8.46
CA TYR A 86 -14.21 4.60 -8.07
C TYR A 86 -14.15 5.48 -6.81
N GLU A 87 -13.06 6.26 -6.64
CA GLU A 87 -12.79 7.04 -5.42
C GLU A 87 -12.49 6.20 -4.16
N ASN A 88 -12.00 4.97 -4.37
CA ASN A 88 -11.65 4.04 -3.30
C ASN A 88 -10.20 3.55 -3.47
N LEU A 89 -9.76 2.83 -2.46
CA LEU A 89 -8.50 2.11 -2.38
C LEU A 89 -8.73 0.65 -2.74
N ARG A 90 -7.76 0.08 -3.44
CA ARG A 90 -7.71 -1.34 -3.75
C ARG A 90 -6.36 -1.90 -3.34
N ILE A 91 -6.35 -2.91 -2.47
CA ILE A 91 -5.12 -3.62 -2.10
C ILE A 91 -4.60 -4.41 -3.30
N VAL A 92 -3.31 -4.24 -3.63
CA VAL A 92 -2.69 -4.90 -4.78
C VAL A 92 -1.44 -5.71 -4.44
N GLY A 93 -0.76 -5.40 -3.34
CA GLY A 93 0.44 -6.12 -2.95
C GLY A 93 0.82 -5.96 -1.49
N THR A 94 1.73 -6.80 -1.00
CA THR A 94 2.38 -6.66 0.31
C THR A 94 3.84 -7.06 0.22
N ASP A 95 4.73 -6.44 0.99
CA ASP A 95 6.14 -6.83 1.09
C ASP A 95 6.39 -7.89 2.20
N SER A 96 5.34 -8.34 2.90
CA SER A 96 5.40 -9.40 3.92
C SER A 96 4.86 -10.73 3.41
N GLU A 97 5.65 -11.79 3.58
CA GLU A 97 5.20 -13.15 3.29
C GLU A 97 4.08 -13.60 4.22
N ASP A 98 4.13 -13.20 5.50
CA ASP A 98 3.12 -13.55 6.51
C ASP A 98 1.76 -12.98 6.12
N ILE A 99 1.71 -11.68 5.81
CA ILE A 99 0.49 -11.01 5.31
C ILE A 99 0.01 -11.66 4.00
N ALA A 100 0.94 -12.07 3.13
CA ALA A 100 0.56 -12.74 1.88
C ALA A 100 -0.08 -14.12 2.12
N GLN A 101 0.17 -14.78 3.25
CA GLN A 101 -0.46 -16.07 3.63
C GLN A 101 -1.80 -15.92 4.34
N GLU A 102 -2.07 -14.80 5.00
CA GLU A 102 -3.35 -14.51 5.68
C GLU A 102 -4.58 -14.62 4.76
N SER A 103 -5.76 -14.82 5.34
CA SER A 103 -7.01 -14.83 4.59
C SER A 103 -7.34 -13.43 4.00
N PRO A 104 -8.12 -13.36 2.91
CA PRO A 104 -8.54 -12.07 2.34
C PRO A 104 -9.23 -11.13 3.34
N SER A 105 -9.98 -11.67 4.29
CA SER A 105 -10.65 -10.91 5.36
C SER A 105 -9.65 -10.32 6.35
N GLU A 106 -8.64 -11.09 6.77
CA GLU A 106 -7.60 -10.63 7.69
C GLU A 106 -6.79 -9.49 7.06
N ILE A 107 -6.30 -9.68 5.83
CA ILE A 107 -5.54 -8.64 5.10
C ILE A 107 -6.34 -7.33 5.00
N THR A 108 -7.64 -7.44 4.67
CA THR A 108 -8.51 -6.27 4.54
C THR A 108 -8.76 -5.60 5.89
N GLN A 109 -8.94 -6.40 6.94
CA GLN A 109 -9.14 -5.93 8.30
C GLN A 109 -7.89 -5.19 8.78
N THR A 110 -6.72 -5.80 8.69
CA THR A 110 -5.41 -5.21 9.03
C THR A 110 -5.21 -3.86 8.34
N PHE A 111 -5.44 -3.81 7.01
CA PHE A 111 -5.33 -2.55 6.27
C PHE A 111 -6.35 -1.50 6.74
N THR A 112 -7.59 -1.90 7.00
CA THR A 112 -8.66 -0.98 7.41
C THR A 112 -8.45 -0.47 8.84
N GLU A 113 -7.97 -1.31 9.74
CA GLU A 113 -7.66 -0.95 11.14
C GLU A 113 -6.50 0.03 11.20
N ALA A 114 -5.41 -0.24 10.48
CA ALA A 114 -4.28 0.68 10.40
C ALA A 114 -4.63 2.05 9.80
N LEU A 115 -5.62 2.11 8.90
CA LEU A 115 -6.16 3.39 8.39
C LEU A 115 -7.05 4.11 9.43
N LYS A 116 -7.82 3.37 10.23
CA LYS A 116 -8.73 3.92 11.25
C LYS A 116 -7.99 4.44 12.48
N ASP A 117 -6.99 3.69 12.95
CA ASP A 117 -6.14 4.04 14.09
C ASP A 117 -4.65 4.02 13.71
N PRO A 118 -4.19 5.02 12.95
CA PRO A 118 -2.81 5.05 12.50
C PRO A 118 -1.81 5.32 13.62
N GLN A 119 -2.24 5.82 14.78
CA GLN A 119 -1.34 5.97 15.93
C GLN A 119 -1.14 4.63 16.64
N GLY A 120 -2.23 3.90 16.93
CA GLY A 120 -2.16 2.60 17.57
C GLY A 120 -1.38 1.56 16.76
N CYS A 121 -1.51 1.57 15.43
CA CYS A 121 -0.82 0.65 14.53
C CYS A 121 0.55 1.15 14.04
N GLY A 122 1.04 2.28 14.55
CA GLY A 122 2.28 2.89 14.06
C GLY A 122 2.25 3.21 12.56
N ALA A 123 1.07 3.39 11.98
CA ALA A 123 0.90 3.42 10.54
C ALA A 123 1.34 4.75 9.91
N VAL A 124 1.93 4.66 8.73
CA VAL A 124 2.37 5.79 7.89
C VAL A 124 2.00 5.51 6.44
N VAL A 125 1.50 6.51 5.73
CA VAL A 125 1.25 6.41 4.29
C VAL A 125 2.43 7.00 3.52
N VAL A 126 2.98 6.21 2.60
CA VAL A 126 4.01 6.66 1.66
C VAL A 126 3.36 6.94 0.31
N LEU A 127 3.60 8.12 -0.22
CA LEU A 127 3.09 8.61 -1.51
C LEU A 127 4.24 9.05 -2.40
N SER A 128 3.97 9.15 -3.70
CA SER A 128 4.87 9.89 -4.57
C SER A 128 4.75 11.40 -4.32
N THR A 129 5.80 12.14 -4.62
CA THR A 129 5.81 13.61 -4.52
C THR A 129 4.73 14.25 -5.37
N ASP A 130 4.40 13.65 -6.51
CA ASP A 130 3.37 14.09 -7.46
C ASP A 130 1.96 13.53 -7.17
N SER A 131 1.80 12.66 -6.18
CA SER A 131 0.49 12.15 -5.75
C SER A 131 -0.40 13.29 -5.23
N LYS A 132 -1.62 13.39 -5.77
CA LYS A 132 -2.67 14.28 -5.28
C LYS A 132 -3.67 13.48 -4.45
N LEU A 133 -3.74 13.77 -3.16
CA LEU A 133 -4.85 13.28 -2.34
C LEU A 133 -5.97 14.33 -2.37
N LYS A 134 -7.22 13.91 -2.56
CA LYS A 134 -8.39 14.81 -2.70
C LYS A 134 -8.65 15.75 -1.51
N SER A 135 -7.93 15.56 -0.41
CA SER A 135 -8.04 16.30 0.85
C SER A 135 -6.92 17.33 1.05
N GLU A 136 -6.06 17.52 0.05
CA GLU A 136 -5.17 18.70 -0.09
C GLU A 136 -5.80 19.75 -1.01
#